data_AF-A0A969EU75-F1
#
_entry.id   AF-A0A969EU75-F1
#
_cell.length_a   1.000
_cell.length_b   1.000
_cell.length_c   1.000
_cell.angle_alpha   90.00
_cell.angle_beta   90.00
_cell.angle_gamma   90.00
#
_symmetry.space_group_name_H-M   'P 1'
#
loop_
_entity.id
_entity.type
_entity.pdbx_description
1 polymer ?
#
loop_
_entity_poly.entity_id
_entity_poly.type
_entity_poly.pdbx_seq_one_letter_code
_entity_poly.pdbx_strand_id
1 'polypeptide(L)'
;MNTTNDNDYPTQVGIELLKHSVLGEELSEQQCAVLAPLIRIQGLERGDFLLHEGNKDHAIHVIVKGQLEVVKQTGAGEWALLHVL
;
A
#
# COMPACT_ATOMS: atom_id res chain seq x y z
N MET A 1 -23.87 4.93 -0.89
CA MET A 1 -22.81 5.96 -1.03
C MET A 1 -21.76 5.37 -1.96
N ASN A 2 -21.74 5.80 -3.23
CA ASN A 2 -20.79 5.33 -4.23
C ASN A 2 -19.45 6.02 -3.99
N THR A 3 -18.45 5.27 -3.55
CA THR A 3 -17.05 5.69 -3.69
C THR A 3 -16.57 5.20 -5.05
N THR A 4 -16.83 5.99 -6.09
CA THR A 4 -16.12 5.87 -7.36
C THR A 4 -14.65 6.17 -7.05
N ASN A 5 -13.82 5.14 -6.95
CA ASN A 5 -12.40 5.28 -6.67
C ASN A 5 -11.74 5.86 -7.93
N ASP A 6 -11.35 7.14 -7.85
CA ASP A 6 -10.78 7.95 -8.93
C ASP A 6 -9.32 7.56 -9.29
N ASN A 7 -8.93 6.31 -9.01
CA ASN A 7 -7.56 5.82 -9.19
C ASN A 7 -7.58 4.40 -9.78
N ASP A 8 -8.43 4.20 -10.80
CA ASP A 8 -8.47 2.99 -11.61
C ASP A 8 -7.18 2.95 -12.46
N TYR A 9 -6.15 2.29 -11.94
CA TYR A 9 -5.03 1.91 -12.78
C TYR A 9 -5.55 0.92 -13.82
N PRO A 10 -5.12 1.02 -15.09
CA PRO A 10 -5.46 0.00 -16.07
C PRO A 10 -5.10 -1.36 -15.48
N THR A 11 -6.00 -2.35 -15.52
CA THR A 11 -5.81 -3.67 -14.91
C THR A 11 -4.45 -4.28 -15.27
N GLN A 12 -3.95 -4.00 -16.48
CA GLN A 12 -2.62 -4.38 -16.95
C GLN A 12 -1.47 -3.83 -16.08
N VAL A 13 -1.53 -2.56 -15.67
CA VAL A 13 -0.52 -1.93 -14.81
C VAL A 13 -0.57 -2.53 -13.40
N GLY A 14 -1.77 -2.84 -12.89
CA GLY A 14 -1.93 -3.51 -11.60
C GLY A 14 -1.36 -4.93 -11.59
N ILE A 15 -1.54 -5.68 -12.69
CA ILE A 15 -0.94 -7.00 -12.84
C ILE A 15 0.60 -6.90 -12.81
N GLU A 16 1.19 -5.98 -13.56
CA GLU A 16 2.65 -5.82 -13.59
C GLU A 16 3.21 -5.40 -12.23
N LEU A 17 2.58 -4.44 -11.55
CA LEU A 17 3.00 -4.02 -10.20
C LEU A 17 2.88 -5.16 -9.18
N LEU A 18 1.80 -5.96 -9.26
CA LEU A 18 1.61 -7.11 -8.39
C LEU A 18 2.70 -8.16 -8.62
N LYS A 19 2.99 -8.50 -9.89
CA LYS A 19 4.04 -9.46 -10.28
C LYS A 19 5.44 -9.06 -9.78
N HIS A 20 5.71 -7.76 -9.69
CA HIS A 20 6.98 -7.22 -9.19
C HIS A 20 7.00 -6.97 -7.68
N SER A 21 5.92 -7.27 -6.98
CA SER A 21 5.87 -7.16 -5.51
C SER A 21 6.28 -8.48 -4.86
N VAL A 22 6.73 -8.41 -3.60
CA VAL A 22 7.03 -9.60 -2.79
C VAL A 22 5.84 -10.57 -2.68
N LEU A 23 4.61 -10.06 -2.78
CA LEU A 23 3.41 -10.89 -2.78
C LEU A 23 3.24 -11.64 -4.11
N GLY A 24 3.64 -11.05 -5.24
CA GLY A 24 3.52 -11.65 -6.57
C GLY A 24 4.53 -12.76 -6.83
N GLU A 25 5.68 -12.75 -6.15
CA GLU A 25 6.72 -13.78 -6.31
C GLU A 25 6.24 -15.20 -5.97
N GLU A 26 5.28 -15.31 -5.06
CA GLU A 26 4.69 -16.59 -4.63
C GLU A 26 3.41 -16.96 -5.39
N LEU A 27 2.98 -16.15 -6.36
CA LEU A 27 1.74 -16.34 -7.10
C LEU A 27 2.00 -16.72 -8.56
N SER A 28 1.20 -17.67 -9.06
CA SER A 28 1.14 -17.94 -10.50
C SER A 28 0.53 -16.77 -11.27
N GLU A 29 0.75 -16.74 -12.60
CA GLU A 29 0.17 -15.71 -13.46
C GLU A 29 -1.36 -15.68 -13.40
N GLN A 30 -2.00 -16.84 -13.31
CA GLN A 30 -3.45 -16.95 -13.19
C GLN A 30 -3.94 -16.38 -11.86
N GLN A 31 -3.23 -16.63 -10.76
CA GLN A 31 -3.55 -16.04 -9.45
C GLN A 31 -3.36 -14.53 -9.45
N CYS A 32 -2.32 -14.02 -10.10
CA CYS A 32 -2.11 -12.58 -10.27
C CYS A 32 -3.26 -11.93 -11.05
N ALA A 33 -3.74 -12.57 -12.13
CA ALA A 33 -4.86 -12.06 -12.92
C ALA A 33 -6.18 -11.99 -12.11
N VAL A 34 -6.40 -12.93 -11.20
CA VAL A 34 -7.57 -12.94 -10.30
C VAL A 34 -7.47 -11.85 -9.22
N LEU A 35 -6.26 -11.60 -8.70
CA LEU A 35 -6.04 -10.65 -7.61
C LEU A 35 -5.96 -9.20 -8.10
N ALA A 36 -5.40 -8.96 -9.28
CA ALA A 36 -5.20 -7.62 -9.84
C ALA A 36 -6.44 -6.69 -9.87
N PRO A 37 -7.68 -7.16 -10.15
CA PRO A 37 -8.86 -6.28 -10.10
C PRO A 37 -9.32 -5.97 -8.66
N LEU A 38 -8.80 -6.64 -7.64
CA LEU A 38 -9.18 -6.46 -6.24
C LEU A 38 -8.23 -5.54 -5.47
N ILE A 39 -7.06 -5.24 -6.03
CA ILE A 39 -6.05 -4.42 -5.37
C ILE A 39 -6.31 -2.93 -5.62
N ARG A 40 -5.84 -2.11 -4.68
CA ARG A 40 -5.77 -0.65 -4.83
C ARG A 40 -4.31 -0.24 -4.86
N ILE A 41 -3.97 0.62 -5.82
CA ILE A 41 -2.66 1.25 -5.90
C ILE A 41 -2.78 2.69 -5.43
N GLN A 42 -1.86 3.11 -4.58
CA GLN A 42 -1.82 4.44 -4.01
C GLN A 42 -0.38 4.95 -4.01
N GLY A 43 -0.20 6.16 -4.54
CA GLY A 43 1.02 6.93 -4.34
C GLY A 43 0.90 7.76 -3.07
N LEU A 44 2.03 7.99 -2.41
CA LEU A 44 2.15 8.87 -1.25
C LEU A 44 3.23 9.91 -1.55
N GLU A 45 2.96 11.16 -1.22
CA GLU A 45 3.98 12.20 -1.23
C GLU A 45 4.81 12.16 0.05
N ARG A 46 5.95 12.88 0.04
CA ARG A 46 6.78 12.96 1.23
C ARG A 46 6.01 13.67 2.36
N GLY A 47 5.90 12.98 3.49
CA GLY A 47 5.19 13.49 4.67
C GLY A 47 3.74 13.01 4.76
N ASP A 48 3.22 12.35 3.71
CA ASP A 48 1.90 11.72 3.78
C ASP A 48 1.94 10.47 4.67
N PHE A 49 0.85 10.27 5.39
CA PHE A 49 0.63 9.05 6.17
C PHE A 49 -0.18 8.05 5.35
N LEU A 50 0.34 6.83 5.23
CA LEU A 50 -0.45 5.70 4.74
C LEU A 50 -1.56 5.35 5.73
N LEU A 51 -1.20 5.29 7.02
CA LEU A 51 -2.08 4.94 8.14
C LEU A 51 -1.73 5.82 9.34
N HIS A 52 -2.75 6.18 10.13
CA HIS A 52 -2.57 6.83 11.41
C HIS A 52 -2.68 5.82 12.56
N GLU A 53 -1.91 6.03 13.63
CA GLU A 53 -2.00 5.23 14.84
C GLU A 53 -3.45 5.23 15.38
N GLY A 54 -3.95 4.05 15.75
CA GLY A 54 -5.31 3.87 16.24
C GLY A 54 -6.37 3.63 15.16
N ASN A 55 -6.06 3.89 13.88
CA ASN A 55 -6.96 3.53 12.80
C ASN A 55 -6.92 2.01 12.56
N LYS A 56 -8.11 1.41 12.42
CA LYS A 56 -8.24 0.01 12.01
C LYS A 56 -8.46 -0.03 10.51
N ASP A 57 -7.55 -0.70 9.82
CA ASP A 57 -7.67 -1.03 8.41
C ASP A 57 -7.59 -2.55 8.25
N HIS A 58 -8.42 -3.10 7.37
CA HIS A 58 -8.50 -4.53 7.06
C HIS A 58 -7.88 -4.84 5.70
N ALA A 59 -6.77 -4.17 5.39
CA ALA A 59 -6.02 -4.35 4.15
C ALA A 59 -4.57 -4.78 4.44
N ILE A 60 -3.98 -5.49 3.48
CA ILE A 60 -2.55 -5.75 3.44
C ILE A 60 -1.93 -4.69 2.52
N HIS A 61 -0.97 -3.94 3.05
CA HIS A 61 -0.23 -2.93 2.30
C HIS A 61 1.12 -3.51 1.86
N VAL A 62 1.45 -3.35 0.58
CA VAL A 62 2.72 -3.82 0.01
C VAL A 62 3.44 -2.63 -0.62
N ILE A 63 4.69 -2.40 -0.20
CA ILE A 63 5.53 -1.34 -0.76
C ILE A 63 6.13 -1.86 -2.06
N VAL A 64 5.66 -1.33 -3.19
CA VAL A 64 6.21 -1.67 -4.52
C VAL A 64 7.45 -0.83 -4.83
N LYS A 65 7.49 0.42 -4.34
CA LYS A 65 8.62 1.34 -4.54
C LYS A 65 8.63 2.42 -3.46
N GLY A 66 9.84 2.79 -3.02
CA GLY A 66 10.05 3.82 -2.00
C GLY A 66 10.33 3.20 -0.64
N GLN A 67 10.23 4.02 0.40
CA GLN A 67 10.41 3.63 1.79
C GLN A 67 9.28 4.23 2.62
N LEU A 68 8.87 3.51 3.66
CA LEU A 68 7.92 4.03 4.64
C LEU A 68 8.51 4.00 6.03
N GLU A 69 8.33 5.10 6.75
CA GLU A 69 8.72 5.22 8.15
C GLU A 69 7.58 4.78 9.05
N VAL A 70 7.85 3.82 9.93
CA VAL A 70 6.96 3.47 11.03
C VAL A 70 7.32 4.35 12.20
N VAL A 71 6.46 5.32 12.50
CA VAL A 71 6.67 6.30 13.57
C VAL A 71 5.64 6.13 14.68
N LYS A 72 6.02 6.55 15.89
CA LYS A 72 5.12 6.67 17.03
C LYS A 72 5.15 8.10 17.56
N GLN A 73 3.97 8.67 17.80
CA GLN A 73 3.90 9.97 18.43
C GLN A 73 4.31 9.83 19.90
N THR A 74 5.31 10.61 20.31
CA THR A 74 5.76 10.68 21.69
C THR A 74 5.15 11.90 22.38
N GLY A 75 5.47 12.12 23.65
CA GLY A 75 5.04 13.32 24.36
C GLY A 75 5.51 14.61 23.67
N ALA A 76 4.78 15.70 23.89
CA ALA A 76 5.10 17.03 23.37
C ALA A 76 5.11 17.18 21.83
N GLY A 77 4.48 16.25 21.09
CA GLY A 77 4.31 16.37 19.64
C GLY A 77 5.53 15.93 18.82
N GLU A 78 6.51 15.29 19.45
CA GLU A 78 7.63 14.67 18.78
C GLU A 78 7.25 13.29 18.20
N TRP A 79 8.05 12.81 17.25
CA TRP A 79 7.89 11.50 16.63
C TRP A 79 9.14 10.67 16.87
N ALA A 80 8.95 9.43 17.33
CA ALA A 80 10.01 8.43 17.39
C ALA A 80 9.92 7.52 16.15
N LEU A 81 11.02 7.40 15.40
CA LEU A 81 11.16 6.41 14.35
C LEU A 81 11.36 5.03 14.97
N LEU A 82 10.46 4.10 14.67
CA LEU A 82 10.53 2.72 15.15
C LEU A 82 11.20 1.81 14.12
N HIS A 83 10.88 2.01 12.84
CA HIS A 83 11.38 1.17 11.75
C HIS A 83 11.27 1.86 10.39
N VAL A 84 12.06 1.41 9.42
CA VAL A 84 11.94 1.80 8.00
C VAL A 84 11.68 0.55 7.20
N LEU A 85 10.58 0.55 6.44
CA LEU A 85 10.17 -0.51 5.52
C LEU A 85 10.64 -0.19 4.10
#